data_AF-A0A2E9BHA3-F1
#
_entry.id   AF-A0A2E9BHA3-F1
#
_cell.length_a   1.000
_cell.length_b   1.000
_cell.length_c   1.000
_cell.angle_alpha   90.00
_cell.angle_beta   90.00
_cell.angle_gamma   90.00
#
_symmetry.space_group_name_H-M   'P 1'
#
loop_
_entity.id
_entity.type
_entity.pdbx_description
1 polymer ?
#
loop_
_entity_poly.entity_id
_entity_poly.type
_entity_poly.pdbx_seq_one_letter_code
_entity_poly.pdbx_strand_id
1 'polypeptide(L)'
;MYTPTFNALLREAQFTKEMLGTGATQIRRANYATKGVYFQAFTSLSTGLERIGKLCLMLDHFIETGGTFPTLREMKHQIGHKLELLYERSQEVTERRSIQLQMTRDLSDPVHTAIMRVLHDFAEGDRYSNIDVLVGGGSSADPVGRWFEEVDTPLYRLRVSQRRKDQIVRNASIGARLIGAISMVRHTAETGEEITNFEEGSL
;
A
#
# COMPACT_ATOMS: atom_id res chain seq x y z
N MET A 1 -6.06 6.92 36.85
CA MET A 1 -6.67 7.59 35.69
C MET A 1 -5.55 7.92 34.72
N TYR A 2 -5.67 7.56 33.43
CA TYR A 2 -4.60 7.83 32.45
C TYR A 2 -4.49 9.33 32.12
N THR A 3 -3.27 9.79 31.82
CA THR A 3 -3.05 11.18 31.41
C THR A 3 -3.69 11.45 30.03
N PRO A 4 -4.06 12.71 29.72
CA PRO A 4 -4.56 13.07 28.38
C PRO A 4 -3.60 12.64 27.26
N THR A 5 -2.30 12.79 27.50
CA THR A 5 -1.23 12.38 26.57
C THR A 5 -1.23 10.88 26.32
N PHE A 6 -1.36 10.06 27.37
CA PHE A 6 -1.42 8.61 27.20
C PHE A 6 -2.68 8.17 26.46
N ASN A 7 -3.82 8.80 26.73
CA ASN A 7 -5.06 8.54 25.98
C ASN A 7 -4.92 8.93 24.50
N ALA A 8 -4.20 10.01 24.18
CA ALA A 8 -3.91 10.39 22.80
C ALA A 8 -3.05 9.34 22.09
N LEU A 9 -1.99 8.84 22.73
CA LEU A 9 -1.16 7.76 22.21
C LEU A 9 -1.97 6.48 21.95
N LEU A 10 -2.82 6.08 22.89
CA LEU A 10 -3.68 4.90 22.72
C LEU A 10 -4.62 5.03 21.53
N ARG A 11 -5.25 6.20 21.37
CA ARG A 11 -6.15 6.47 20.24
C ARG A 11 -5.39 6.47 18.91
N GLU A 12 -4.21 7.08 18.88
CA GLU A 12 -3.36 7.12 17.69
C GLU A 12 -2.87 5.72 17.29
N ALA A 13 -2.44 4.91 18.27
CA ALA A 13 -2.06 3.52 18.03
C ALA A 13 -3.24 2.67 17.54
N GLN A 14 -4.43 2.83 18.14
CA GLN A 14 -5.63 2.14 17.69
C GLN A 14 -5.98 2.53 16.25
N PHE A 15 -6.01 3.83 15.94
CA PHE A 15 -6.32 4.30 14.60
C PHE A 15 -5.31 3.78 13.56
N THR A 16 -4.03 3.82 13.89
CA THR A 16 -2.95 3.28 13.05
C THR A 16 -3.16 1.79 12.76
N LYS A 17 -3.49 1.00 13.78
CA LYS A 17 -3.82 -0.42 13.63
C LYS A 17 -5.00 -0.64 12.69
N GLU A 18 -6.10 0.11 12.86
CA GLU A 18 -7.29 -0.03 12.01
C GLU A 18 -6.98 0.31 10.55
N MET A 19 -6.16 1.34 10.31
CA MET A 19 -5.74 1.76 8.97
C MET A 19 -4.89 0.68 8.29
N LEU A 20 -3.88 0.15 8.98
CA LEU A 20 -3.04 -0.92 8.45
C LEU A 20 -3.86 -2.20 8.18
N GLY A 21 -4.70 -2.61 9.13
CA GLY A 21 -5.51 -3.82 9.01
C GLY A 21 -6.55 -3.72 7.88
N THR A 22 -7.24 -2.58 7.77
CA THR A 22 -8.20 -2.33 6.70
C THR A 22 -7.50 -2.26 5.35
N GLY A 23 -6.38 -1.52 5.26
CA GLY A 23 -5.60 -1.40 4.04
C GLY A 23 -5.11 -2.74 3.51
N ALA A 24 -4.54 -3.58 4.39
CA ALA A 24 -4.09 -4.94 4.04
C ALA A 24 -5.26 -5.86 3.61
N THR A 25 -6.43 -5.68 4.20
CA THR A 25 -7.63 -6.45 3.82
C THR A 25 -8.15 -6.03 2.45
N GLN A 26 -8.18 -4.73 2.18
CA GLN A 26 -8.69 -4.19 0.91
C GLN A 26 -7.75 -4.48 -0.24
N ILE A 27 -6.43 -4.35 -0.07
CA ILE A 27 -5.48 -4.61 -1.17
C ILE A 27 -5.58 -6.04 -1.67
N ARG A 28 -5.82 -7.01 -0.78
CA ARG A 28 -6.06 -8.42 -1.13
C ARG A 28 -7.31 -8.62 -1.99
N ARG A 29 -8.30 -7.74 -1.89
CA ARG A 29 -9.58 -7.83 -2.61
C ARG A 29 -9.61 -6.98 -3.88
N ALA A 30 -8.67 -6.07 -4.02
CA ALA A 30 -8.60 -5.17 -5.16
C ALA A 30 -8.30 -5.95 -6.44
N ASN A 31 -8.93 -5.51 -7.53
CA ASN A 31 -8.76 -6.03 -8.89
C ASN A 31 -9.34 -5.03 -9.90
N TYR A 32 -9.16 -5.30 -11.19
CA TYR A 32 -9.61 -4.46 -12.29
C TYR A 32 -11.09 -4.09 -12.23
N ALA A 33 -11.95 -5.00 -11.74
CA ALA A 33 -13.39 -4.77 -11.67
C ALA A 33 -13.77 -3.79 -10.54
N THR A 34 -12.88 -3.57 -9.57
CA THR A 34 -13.14 -2.77 -8.37
C THR A 34 -12.02 -1.78 -8.07
N LYS A 35 -11.61 -0.99 -9.07
CA LYS A 35 -10.49 -0.02 -8.94
C LYS A 35 -10.58 0.90 -7.71
N GLY A 36 -11.78 1.29 -7.28
CA GLY A 36 -11.98 2.08 -6.05
C GLY A 36 -11.45 1.42 -4.77
N VAL A 37 -11.37 0.08 -4.74
CA VAL A 37 -10.79 -0.68 -3.62
C VAL A 37 -9.27 -0.49 -3.54
N TYR A 38 -8.56 -0.32 -4.66
CA TYR A 38 -7.16 0.07 -4.65
C TYR A 38 -6.98 1.44 -3.97
N PHE A 39 -7.78 2.44 -4.35
CA PHE A 39 -7.70 3.77 -3.73
C PHE A 39 -7.97 3.74 -2.21
N GLN A 40 -8.95 2.93 -1.77
CA GLN A 40 -9.19 2.71 -0.34
C GLN A 40 -7.98 2.06 0.32
N ALA A 41 -7.43 1.01 -0.28
CA ALA A 41 -6.28 0.30 0.23
C ALA A 41 -5.04 1.21 0.34
N PHE A 42 -4.72 1.96 -0.71
CA PHE A 42 -3.57 2.87 -0.75
C PHE A 42 -3.73 4.00 0.26
N THR A 43 -4.93 4.57 0.38
CA THR A 43 -5.21 5.60 1.40
C THR A 43 -4.98 5.05 2.80
N SER A 44 -5.49 3.85 3.07
CA SER A 44 -5.37 3.19 4.37
C SER A 44 -3.93 2.79 4.70
N LEU A 45 -3.23 2.16 3.76
CA LEU A 45 -1.85 1.71 3.94
C LEU A 45 -0.87 2.87 4.06
N SER A 46 -0.92 3.85 3.14
CA SER A 46 0.01 4.99 3.19
C SER A 46 -0.14 5.79 4.49
N THR A 47 -1.38 6.09 4.89
CA THR A 47 -1.66 6.78 6.16
C THR A 47 -1.23 5.94 7.38
N GLY A 48 -1.49 4.63 7.35
CA GLY A 48 -1.12 3.73 8.44
C GLY A 48 0.40 3.60 8.60
N LEU A 49 1.14 3.47 7.50
CA LEU A 49 2.61 3.40 7.48
C LEU A 49 3.24 4.70 7.95
N GLU A 50 2.71 5.85 7.52
CA GLU A 50 3.18 7.16 7.99
C GLU A 50 3.01 7.29 9.50
N ARG A 51 1.82 6.94 10.02
CA ARG A 51 1.49 7.09 11.44
C ARG A 51 2.29 6.16 12.34
N ILE A 52 2.49 4.90 11.94
CA ILE A 52 3.32 3.98 12.73
C ILE A 52 4.78 4.44 12.77
N GLY A 53 5.33 4.92 11.64
CA GLY A 53 6.68 5.48 11.59
C GLY A 53 6.82 6.69 12.51
N LYS A 54 5.87 7.63 12.45
CA LYS A 54 5.83 8.78 13.37
C LYS A 54 5.75 8.37 14.82
N LEU A 55 4.88 7.42 15.17
CA LEU A 55 4.76 6.90 16.54
C LEU A 55 6.09 6.31 17.04
N CYS A 56 6.77 5.49 16.23
CA CYS A 56 8.07 4.92 16.57
C CYS A 56 9.10 6.01 16.87
N LEU A 57 9.23 7.02 16.00
CA LEU A 57 10.19 8.12 16.16
C LEU A 57 9.82 9.04 17.33
N MET A 58 8.54 9.29 17.57
CA MET A 58 8.07 10.09 18.72
C MET A 58 8.37 9.38 20.04
N LEU A 59 8.15 8.07 20.13
CA LEU A 59 8.43 7.29 21.34
C LEU A 59 9.93 7.19 21.58
N ASP A 60 10.71 7.00 20.53
CA ASP A 60 12.16 7.01 20.60
C ASP A 60 12.68 8.36 21.15
N HIS A 61 12.24 9.49 20.59
CA HIS A 61 12.59 10.81 21.08
C HIS A 61 12.16 11.01 22.54
N PHE A 62 10.95 10.59 22.91
CA PHE A 62 10.46 10.68 24.29
C PHE A 62 11.35 9.95 25.28
N ILE A 63 11.90 8.79 24.89
CA ILE A 63 12.85 8.03 25.72
C ILE A 63 14.18 8.78 25.81
N GLU A 64 14.70 9.34 24.71
CA GLU A 64 15.99 10.04 24.68
C GLU A 64 16.00 11.33 25.50
N THR A 65 14.89 12.06 25.51
CA THR A 65 14.78 13.35 26.21
C THR A 65 14.30 13.25 27.65
N GLY A 66 14.07 12.03 28.16
CA GLY A 66 13.59 11.82 29.52
C GLY A 66 12.13 12.21 29.73
N GLY A 67 11.30 12.12 28.68
CA GLY A 67 9.85 12.25 28.78
C GLY A 67 9.24 13.45 28.07
N THR A 68 9.92 14.04 27.08
CA THR A 68 9.34 15.10 26.25
C THR A 68 9.08 14.61 24.83
N PHE A 69 7.88 14.87 24.31
CA PHE A 69 7.57 14.58 22.91
C PHE A 69 8.20 15.62 21.97
N PRO A 70 8.43 15.27 20.69
CA PRO A 70 8.90 16.24 19.70
C PRO A 70 7.95 17.43 19.56
N THR A 71 8.52 18.62 19.37
CA THR A 71 7.80 19.84 19.01
C THR A 71 7.19 19.74 17.61
N LEU A 72 6.22 20.62 17.31
CA LEU A 72 5.65 20.72 15.95
C LEU A 72 6.72 20.98 14.88
N ARG A 73 7.76 21.74 15.22
CA ARG A 73 8.88 22.02 14.32
C ARG A 73 9.67 20.74 14.03
N GLU A 74 9.95 19.94 15.05
CA GLU A 74 10.64 18.66 14.91
C GLU A 74 9.78 17.65 14.14
N MET A 75 8.48 17.59 14.43
CA MET A 75 7.53 16.76 13.66
C MET A 75 7.51 17.10 12.17
N LYS A 76 7.57 18.39 11.82
CA LYS A 76 7.51 18.84 10.42
C LYS A 76 8.84 18.71 9.68
N HIS A 77 9.93 19.13 10.31
CA HIS A 77 11.23 19.30 9.63
C HIS A 77 12.19 18.16 9.89
N GLN A 78 12.16 17.58 11.09
CA GLN A 78 12.92 16.39 11.36
C GLN A 78 12.08 15.22 10.87
N ILE A 79 11.05 14.77 11.60
CA ILE A 79 10.30 13.53 11.32
C ILE A 79 9.65 13.52 9.93
N GLY A 80 8.96 14.58 9.53
CA GLY A 80 8.37 14.71 8.20
C GLY A 80 7.18 13.76 7.95
N HIS A 81 6.82 13.56 6.67
CA HIS A 81 5.73 12.66 6.24
C HIS A 81 6.16 11.69 5.13
N LYS A 82 7.40 11.80 4.63
CA LYS A 82 7.90 10.93 3.56
C LYS A 82 8.10 9.52 4.09
N LEU A 83 7.41 8.55 3.48
CA LEU A 83 7.41 7.15 3.95
C LEU A 83 8.81 6.54 3.95
N GLU A 84 9.61 6.81 2.90
CA GLU A 84 10.99 6.31 2.81
C GLU A 84 11.87 6.82 3.96
N LEU A 85 11.78 8.12 4.26
CA LEU A 85 12.53 8.73 5.36
C LEU A 85 12.09 8.22 6.72
N LEU A 86 10.79 8.01 6.92
CA LEU A 86 10.24 7.41 8.14
C LEU A 86 10.75 5.98 8.33
N TYR A 87 10.84 5.20 7.24
CA TYR A 87 11.38 3.85 7.27
C TYR A 87 12.88 3.84 7.59
N GLU A 88 13.69 4.64 6.88
CA GLU A 88 15.14 4.78 7.09
C GLU A 88 15.45 5.08 8.57
N ARG A 89 14.79 6.08 9.14
CA ARG A 89 15.01 6.45 10.55
C ARG A 89 14.49 5.42 11.53
N SER A 90 13.43 4.68 11.16
CA SER A 90 12.99 3.55 11.98
C SER A 90 14.05 2.44 12.02
N GLN A 91 14.83 2.26 10.95
CA GLN A 91 15.99 1.37 10.96
C GLN A 91 17.10 1.91 11.87
N GLU A 92 17.42 3.21 11.79
CA GLU A 92 18.40 3.84 12.70
C GLU A 92 18.04 3.65 14.17
N VAL A 93 16.77 3.81 14.53
CA VAL A 93 16.28 3.53 15.89
C VAL A 93 16.49 2.07 16.28
N THR A 94 16.16 1.15 15.36
CA THR A 94 16.29 -0.31 15.58
C THR A 94 17.75 -0.67 15.85
N GLU A 95 18.68 -0.13 15.06
CA GLU A 95 20.12 -0.33 15.22
C GLU A 95 20.65 0.28 16.52
N ARG A 96 20.39 1.58 16.74
CA ARG A 96 20.86 2.31 17.91
C ARG A 96 20.38 1.71 19.22
N ARG A 97 19.17 1.16 19.24
CA ARG A 97 18.58 0.50 20.42
C ARG A 97 18.80 -1.01 20.47
N SER A 98 19.50 -1.58 19.49
CA SER A 98 19.74 -3.04 19.41
C SER A 98 18.44 -3.86 19.46
N ILE A 99 17.37 -3.36 18.82
CA ILE A 99 16.07 -4.05 18.77
C ILE A 99 16.17 -5.24 17.83
N GLN A 100 15.87 -6.44 18.34
CA GLN A 100 15.85 -7.65 17.52
C GLN A 100 14.46 -7.85 16.90
N LEU A 101 14.36 -7.65 15.59
CA LEU A 101 13.16 -7.94 14.83
C LEU A 101 13.10 -9.44 14.48
N GLN A 102 11.93 -10.06 14.67
CA GLN A 102 11.69 -11.47 14.34
C GLN A 102 11.42 -11.70 12.83
N MET A 103 11.07 -10.64 12.10
CA MET A 103 10.81 -10.68 10.66
C MET A 103 11.94 -10.02 9.87
N THR A 104 11.80 -9.96 8.53
CA THR A 104 12.80 -9.43 7.60
C THR A 104 13.42 -8.13 8.11
N ARG A 105 14.76 -8.10 8.18
CA ARG A 105 15.51 -6.96 8.74
C ARG A 105 15.46 -5.73 7.85
N ASP A 106 15.34 -5.94 6.53
CA ASP A 106 15.27 -4.86 5.56
C ASP A 106 14.16 -5.07 4.52
N LEU A 107 13.83 -4.00 3.80
CA LEU A 107 12.90 -3.99 2.67
C LEU A 107 13.64 -4.06 1.32
N SER A 108 14.79 -4.74 1.26
CA SER A 108 15.63 -4.78 0.05
C SER A 108 15.03 -5.59 -1.12
N ASP A 109 13.99 -6.39 -0.88
CA ASP A 109 13.25 -7.06 -1.94
C ASP A 109 12.66 -6.00 -2.92
N PRO A 110 12.86 -6.15 -4.24
CA PRO A 110 12.34 -5.20 -5.23
C PRO A 110 10.83 -4.93 -5.10
N VAL A 111 10.05 -5.94 -4.70
CA VAL A 111 8.60 -5.79 -4.48
C VAL A 111 8.32 -4.90 -3.28
N HIS A 112 9.06 -5.06 -2.17
CA HIS A 112 8.87 -4.22 -1.00
C HIS A 112 9.21 -2.76 -1.30
N THR A 113 10.29 -2.53 -2.05
CA THR A 113 10.66 -1.18 -2.51
C THR A 113 9.60 -0.59 -3.43
N ALA A 114 9.04 -1.37 -4.36
CA ALA A 114 7.95 -0.93 -5.23
C ALA A 114 6.69 -0.57 -4.45
N ILE A 115 6.29 -1.38 -3.45
CA ILE A 115 5.16 -1.08 -2.56
C ILE A 115 5.37 0.26 -1.86
N MET A 116 6.55 0.48 -1.27
CA MET A 116 6.87 1.73 -0.57
C MET A 116 6.77 2.94 -1.50
N ARG A 117 7.33 2.83 -2.71
CA ARG A 117 7.30 3.89 -3.72
C ARG A 117 5.88 4.23 -4.16
N VAL A 118 5.08 3.24 -4.56
CA VAL A 118 3.71 3.47 -5.03
C VAL A 118 2.84 4.10 -3.93
N LEU A 119 2.96 3.63 -2.69
CA LEU A 119 2.23 4.20 -1.55
C LEU A 119 2.70 5.62 -1.21
N HIS A 120 4.00 5.92 -1.38
CA HIS A 120 4.55 7.25 -1.16
C HIS A 120 4.02 8.25 -2.20
N ASP A 121 4.16 7.92 -3.49
CA ASP A 121 3.71 8.78 -4.60
C ASP A 121 2.20 9.01 -4.52
N PHE A 122 1.43 7.98 -4.17
CA PHE A 122 -0.01 8.08 -3.93
C PHE A 122 -0.36 9.06 -2.81
N ALA A 123 0.41 9.08 -1.73
CA ALA A 123 0.17 9.97 -0.61
C ALA A 123 0.53 11.43 -0.92
N GLU A 124 1.56 11.66 -1.73
CA GLU A 124 2.03 12.99 -2.12
C GLU A 124 1.10 13.68 -3.12
N GLY A 125 0.55 12.95 -4.10
CA GLY A 125 -0.24 13.57 -5.17
C GLY A 125 -1.23 12.66 -5.89
N ASP A 126 -0.90 11.39 -6.12
CA ASP A 126 -1.68 10.57 -7.06
C ASP A 126 -3.09 10.22 -6.54
N ARG A 127 -3.42 10.55 -5.28
CA ARG A 127 -4.77 10.43 -4.72
C ARG A 127 -5.83 11.15 -5.56
N TYR A 128 -5.49 12.27 -6.20
CA TYR A 128 -6.41 13.09 -6.99
C TYR A 128 -6.21 12.95 -8.51
N SER A 129 -5.39 11.99 -8.92
CA SER A 129 -5.10 11.61 -10.31
C SER A 129 -6.32 11.70 -11.24
N ASN A 130 -7.41 11.02 -10.88
CA ASN A 130 -8.63 11.01 -11.68
C ASN A 130 -9.29 12.39 -11.78
N ILE A 131 -9.25 13.20 -10.73
CA ILE A 131 -9.80 14.57 -10.76
C ILE A 131 -8.96 15.43 -11.70
N ASP A 132 -7.63 15.31 -11.66
CA ASP A 132 -6.71 16.07 -12.52
C ASP A 132 -7.00 15.79 -14.01
N VAL A 133 -7.25 14.52 -14.37
CA VAL A 133 -7.68 14.16 -15.73
C VAL A 133 -9.02 14.82 -16.08
N LEU A 134 -10.01 14.75 -15.18
CA LEU A 134 -11.35 15.29 -15.42
C LEU A 134 -11.36 16.82 -15.60
N VAL A 135 -10.43 17.54 -14.96
CA VAL A 135 -10.30 19.00 -15.11
C VAL A 135 -9.33 19.41 -16.23
N GLY A 136 -8.82 18.46 -17.01
CA GLY A 136 -7.94 18.72 -18.15
C GLY A 136 -6.49 19.05 -17.78
N GLY A 137 -6.04 18.65 -16.59
CA GLY A 137 -4.70 18.92 -16.06
C GLY A 137 -3.53 18.19 -16.75
N GLY A 138 -3.80 17.34 -17.75
CA GLY A 138 -2.78 16.58 -18.49
C GLY A 138 -2.71 15.10 -18.09
N SER A 139 -1.60 14.43 -18.41
CA SER A 139 -1.39 13.02 -18.03
C SER A 139 -1.25 12.90 -16.51
N SER A 140 -2.19 12.22 -15.89
CA SER A 140 -2.12 11.89 -14.48
C SER A 140 -1.31 10.62 -14.25
N ALA A 141 -0.64 10.52 -13.12
CA ALA A 141 -0.15 9.25 -12.61
C ALA A 141 -1.29 8.24 -12.46
N ASP A 142 -1.05 6.99 -12.85
CA ASP A 142 -1.97 5.87 -12.63
C ASP A 142 -1.42 4.96 -11.52
N PRO A 143 -1.80 5.20 -10.25
CA PRO A 143 -1.30 4.41 -9.13
C PRO A 143 -1.79 2.95 -9.19
N VAL A 144 -2.91 2.68 -9.85
CA VAL A 144 -3.47 1.32 -9.96
C VAL A 144 -2.67 0.52 -10.99
N GLY A 145 -2.45 1.08 -12.19
CA GLY A 145 -1.59 0.47 -13.21
C GLY A 145 -0.18 0.23 -12.69
N ARG A 146 0.43 1.21 -12.01
CA ARG A 146 1.76 1.05 -11.41
C ARG A 146 1.81 -0.05 -10.35
N TRP A 147 0.82 -0.12 -9.46
CA TRP A 147 0.75 -1.21 -8.48
C TRP A 147 0.66 -2.58 -9.18
N PHE A 148 -0.17 -2.69 -10.20
CA PHE A 148 -0.34 -3.94 -10.94
C PHE A 148 0.97 -4.39 -11.61
N GLU A 149 1.68 -3.48 -12.26
CA GLU A 149 2.92 -3.79 -13.00
C GLU A 149 4.13 -4.00 -12.09
N GLU A 150 4.27 -3.18 -11.05
CA GLU A 150 5.47 -3.15 -10.20
C GLU A 150 5.34 -4.05 -8.96
N VAL A 151 4.12 -4.38 -8.53
CA VAL A 151 3.87 -5.16 -7.31
C VAL A 151 3.16 -6.48 -7.62
N ASP A 152 1.93 -6.43 -8.15
CA ASP A 152 1.11 -7.65 -8.32
C ASP A 152 1.73 -8.61 -9.33
N THR A 153 2.20 -8.10 -10.48
CA THR A 153 2.80 -8.92 -11.54
C THR A 153 4.11 -9.60 -11.08
N PRO A 154 5.07 -8.90 -10.44
CA PRO A 154 6.24 -9.55 -9.83
C PRO A 154 5.88 -10.55 -8.74
N LEU A 155 4.91 -10.24 -7.86
CA LEU A 155 4.45 -11.18 -6.83
C LEU A 155 3.86 -12.46 -7.45
N TYR A 156 3.02 -12.32 -8.46
CA TYR A 156 2.46 -13.44 -9.19
C TYR A 156 3.57 -14.30 -9.83
N ARG A 157 4.53 -13.66 -10.48
CA ARG A 157 5.66 -14.36 -11.12
C ARG A 157 6.52 -15.11 -10.10
N LEU A 158 6.91 -14.46 -9.00
CA LEU A 158 7.89 -14.98 -8.04
C LEU A 158 7.30 -15.90 -6.97
N ARG A 159 6.05 -15.67 -6.55
CA ARG A 159 5.48 -16.31 -5.36
C ARG A 159 4.37 -17.32 -5.67
N VAL A 160 3.74 -17.24 -6.84
CA VAL A 160 2.70 -18.21 -7.24
C VAL A 160 3.34 -19.40 -7.96
N SER A 161 3.05 -20.60 -7.48
CA SER A 161 3.60 -21.84 -8.05
C SER A 161 3.09 -22.10 -9.46
N GLN A 162 3.91 -22.75 -10.31
CA GLN A 162 3.53 -23.07 -11.68
C GLN A 162 2.21 -23.86 -11.75
N ARG A 163 2.04 -24.85 -10.85
CA ARG A 163 0.80 -25.62 -10.73
C ARG A 163 -0.44 -24.73 -10.55
N ARG A 164 -0.32 -23.66 -9.75
CA ARG A 164 -1.43 -22.72 -9.53
C ARG A 164 -1.67 -21.85 -10.75
N LYS A 165 -0.61 -21.37 -11.42
CA LYS A 165 -0.70 -20.62 -12.67
C LYS A 165 -1.42 -21.44 -13.75
N ASP A 166 -1.01 -22.69 -13.94
CA ASP A 166 -1.64 -23.57 -14.92
C ASP A 166 -3.11 -23.84 -14.58
N GLN A 167 -3.46 -23.91 -13.29
CA GLN A 167 -4.85 -24.07 -12.87
C GLN A 167 -5.70 -22.84 -13.22
N ILE A 168 -5.16 -21.63 -13.03
CA ILE A 168 -5.84 -20.37 -13.37
C ILE A 168 -6.13 -20.35 -14.88
N VAL A 169 -5.10 -20.58 -15.71
CA VAL A 169 -5.24 -20.62 -17.18
C VAL A 169 -6.23 -21.70 -17.63
N ARG A 170 -6.15 -22.91 -17.07
CA ARG A 170 -7.11 -23.98 -17.40
C ARG A 170 -8.54 -23.59 -17.05
N ASN A 171 -8.77 -22.98 -15.89
CA ASN A 171 -10.11 -22.56 -15.46
C ASN A 171 -10.66 -21.47 -16.38
N ALA A 172 -9.84 -20.47 -16.73
CA ALA A 172 -10.20 -19.40 -17.66
C ALA A 172 -10.61 -19.98 -19.04
N SER A 173 -9.78 -20.87 -19.59
CA SER A 173 -10.02 -21.52 -20.90
C SER A 173 -11.27 -22.43 -20.89
N ILE A 174 -11.53 -23.15 -19.80
CA ILE A 174 -12.75 -23.96 -19.68
C ILE A 174 -13.99 -23.04 -19.62
N GLY A 175 -13.95 -22.00 -18.79
CA GLY A 175 -15.07 -21.06 -18.69
C GLY A 175 -15.35 -20.36 -20.03
N ALA A 176 -14.31 -19.92 -20.74
CA ALA A 176 -14.46 -19.30 -22.05
C ALA A 176 -15.13 -20.24 -23.07
N ARG A 177 -14.79 -21.53 -23.07
CA ARG A 177 -15.44 -22.53 -23.94
C ARG A 177 -16.90 -22.80 -23.56
N LEU A 178 -17.25 -22.73 -22.28
CA LEU A 178 -18.60 -23.02 -21.80
C LEU A 178 -19.56 -21.86 -22.01
N ILE A 179 -19.12 -20.63 -21.75
CA ILE A 179 -20.02 -19.46 -21.71
C ILE A 179 -19.60 -18.30 -22.62
N GLY A 180 -18.42 -18.34 -23.24
CA GLY A 180 -17.92 -17.24 -24.07
C GLY A 180 -18.81 -16.92 -25.27
N ALA A 181 -19.46 -17.93 -25.87
CA ALA A 181 -20.38 -17.72 -26.99
C ALA A 181 -21.74 -17.11 -26.61
N ILE A 182 -22.07 -17.11 -25.31
CA ILE A 182 -23.37 -16.64 -24.79
C ILE A 182 -23.22 -15.52 -23.75
N SER A 183 -22.01 -14.97 -23.60
CA SER A 183 -21.72 -13.87 -22.68
C SER A 183 -20.94 -12.78 -23.41
N MET A 184 -21.04 -11.56 -22.90
CA MET A 184 -20.26 -10.41 -23.34
C MET A 184 -19.53 -9.84 -22.13
N VAL A 185 -18.22 -9.63 -22.28
CA VAL A 185 -17.40 -8.97 -21.25
C VAL A 185 -17.01 -7.60 -21.77
N ARG A 186 -17.16 -6.59 -20.92
CA ARG A 186 -16.69 -5.24 -21.20
C ARG A 186 -16.19 -4.60 -19.92
N HIS A 187 -14.89 -4.74 -19.70
CA HIS A 187 -14.20 -4.17 -18.55
C HIS A 187 -12.91 -3.47 -19.01
N THR A 188 -12.26 -2.81 -18.06
CA THR A 188 -10.97 -2.17 -18.27
C THR A 188 -10.00 -2.74 -17.25
N ALA A 189 -8.86 -3.26 -17.71
CA ALA A 189 -7.76 -3.77 -16.88
C ALA A 189 -7.21 -2.68 -15.97
N GLU A 190 -6.41 -3.06 -14.97
CA GLU A 190 -5.73 -2.13 -14.05
C GLU A 190 -4.99 -1.02 -14.81
N THR A 191 -4.28 -1.39 -15.86
CA THR A 191 -3.49 -0.58 -16.81
C THR A 191 -4.29 0.28 -17.79
N GLY A 192 -5.62 0.14 -17.84
CA GLY A 192 -6.47 0.90 -18.76
C GLY A 192 -6.82 0.21 -20.07
N GLU A 193 -6.26 -0.97 -20.34
CA GLU A 193 -6.56 -1.77 -21.54
C GLU A 193 -7.98 -2.36 -21.49
N GLU A 194 -8.61 -2.55 -22.64
CA GLU A 194 -9.94 -3.16 -22.70
C GLU A 194 -9.87 -4.67 -22.48
N ILE A 195 -10.75 -5.18 -21.62
CA ILE A 195 -11.02 -6.62 -21.43
C ILE A 195 -12.35 -6.92 -22.09
N THR A 196 -12.32 -7.72 -23.16
CA THR A 196 -13.49 -7.93 -24.04
C THR A 196 -14.00 -9.35 -24.08
N ASN A 197 -13.25 -10.30 -23.52
CA ASN A 197 -13.64 -11.71 -23.48
C ASN A 197 -13.52 -12.31 -22.08
N PHE A 198 -14.19 -13.45 -21.89
CA PHE A 198 -14.25 -14.15 -20.61
C PHE A 198 -12.89 -14.66 -20.15
N GLU A 199 -12.04 -15.11 -21.07
CA GLU A 199 -10.74 -15.68 -20.75
C GLU A 199 -9.83 -14.63 -20.14
N GLU A 200 -9.68 -13.47 -20.80
CA GLU A 200 -8.93 -12.32 -20.29
C GLU A 200 -9.43 -11.84 -18.94
N GLY A 201 -10.75 -11.75 -18.74
CA GLY A 201 -11.33 -11.37 -17.44
C GLY A 201 -11.19 -12.44 -16.34
N SER A 202 -10.69 -13.64 -16.66
CA SER A 202 -10.52 -14.72 -15.69
C SER A 202 -9.06 -14.98 -15.32
N LEU A 203 -8.12 -14.26 -15.94
CA LEU A 203 -6.67 -14.34 -15.69
C LEU A 203 -6.23 -13.31 -14.66
#